data_AF-A0A1N7SW55-F1
#
_entry.id   AF-A0A1N7SW55-F1
#
_cell.length_a   1.000
_cell.length_b   1.000
_cell.length_c   1.000
_cell.angle_alpha   90.00
_cell.angle_beta   90.00
_cell.angle_gamma   90.00
#
_symmetry.space_group_name_H-M   'P 1'
#
loop_
_entity.id
_entity.type
_entity.pdbx_description
1 polymer ?
#
loop_
_entity_poly.entity_id
_entity_poly.type
_entity_poly.pdbx_seq_one_letter_code
_entity_poly.pdbx_strand_id
1 'polypeptide(L)'
;MRLRRITARRSSVHGKGLFALQPIAAGERLIEYKGEVTGWRRAAARQRSEVGHTFVFGLSDGRVIDGSLGGNSARFLNHACDPNCEA
;
A
#
# COMPACT_ATOMS: atom_id res chain seq x y z
N MET A 1 -6.02 -22.48 10.95
CA MET A 1 -5.27 -21.44 10.23
C MET A 1 -6.23 -20.65 9.35
N ARG A 2 -6.26 -19.31 9.45
CA ARG A 2 -7.09 -18.49 8.55
C ARG A 2 -6.44 -18.46 7.17
N LEU A 3 -7.18 -18.85 6.13
CA LEU A 3 -6.71 -18.80 4.74
C LEU A 3 -6.30 -17.35 4.37
N ARG A 4 -5.24 -17.22 3.56
CA ARG A 4 -4.82 -15.92 3.03
C ARG A 4 -5.92 -15.40 2.09
N ARG A 5 -6.44 -14.19 2.36
CA ARG A 5 -7.51 -13.57 1.58
C ARG A 5 -7.02 -12.76 0.37
N ILE A 6 -5.77 -12.32 0.41
CA ILE A 6 -5.14 -11.44 -0.58
C ILE A 6 -3.70 -11.89 -0.85
N THR A 7 -3.19 -11.62 -2.05
CA THR A 7 -1.82 -11.94 -2.44
C THR A 7 -1.22 -10.90 -3.38
N ALA A 8 0.11 -10.73 -3.35
CA ALA A 8 0.82 -9.86 -4.28
C ALA A 8 1.27 -10.65 -5.52
N ARG A 9 0.94 -10.17 -6.72
CA ARG A 9 1.34 -10.77 -8.01
C ARG A 9 1.73 -9.67 -8.99
N ARG A 10 2.32 -10.03 -10.13
CA ARG A 10 2.59 -9.06 -11.21
C ARG A 10 1.24 -8.47 -11.69
N SER A 11 1.18 -7.15 -11.80
CA SER A 11 -0.01 -6.44 -12.29
C SER A 11 0.16 -6.07 -13.76
N SER A 12 -0.96 -6.04 -14.49
CA SER A 12 -1.03 -5.47 -15.84
C SER A 12 -1.00 -3.94 -15.85
N VAL A 13 -1.23 -3.29 -14.70
CA VAL A 13 -1.23 -1.82 -14.56
C VAL A 13 0.19 -1.31 -14.31
N HIS A 14 0.78 -1.72 -13.18
CA HIS A 14 2.13 -1.31 -12.79
C HIS A 14 2.76 -2.33 -11.85
N GLY A 15 4.01 -2.73 -12.12
CA GLY A 15 4.82 -3.59 -11.25
C GLY A 15 4.08 -4.77 -10.63
N LYS A 16 3.87 -4.72 -9.30
CA LYS A 16 3.06 -5.66 -8.55
C LYS A 16 1.73 -5.04 -8.15
N GLY A 17 0.69 -5.87 -8.07
CA GLY A 17 -0.63 -5.54 -7.56
C GLY A 17 -1.03 -6.46 -6.40
N LEU A 18 -2.01 -6.04 -5.59
CA LEU A 18 -2.73 -6.93 -4.68
C LEU A 18 -3.98 -7.52 -5.35
N PHE A 19 -4.20 -8.81 -5.14
CA PHE A 19 -5.30 -9.58 -5.71
C PHE A 19 -6.06 -10.30 -4.61
N ALA A 20 -7.40 -10.25 -4.64
CA ALA A 20 -8.25 -11.06 -3.80
C ALA A 20 -8.17 -12.55 -4.22
N LEU A 21 -8.11 -13.44 -3.23
CA LEU A 21 -8.10 -14.90 -3.42
C LEU A 21 -9.47 -15.53 -3.18
N GLN A 22 -10.43 -14.73 -2.74
CA GLN A 22 -11.80 -15.11 -2.43
C GLN A 22 -12.70 -13.87 -2.56
N PRO A 23 -14.03 -14.03 -2.63
CA PRO A 23 -14.95 -12.90 -2.53
C PRO A 23 -14.72 -12.09 -1.25
N ILE A 24 -14.88 -10.78 -1.36
CA ILE A 24 -14.78 -9.82 -0.25
C ILE A 24 -16.00 -8.91 -0.35
N ALA A 25 -16.80 -8.81 0.72
CA ALA A 25 -17.98 -7.97 0.72
C ALA A 25 -17.61 -6.49 0.88
N ALA A 26 -18.50 -5.62 0.41
CA ALA A 26 -18.36 -4.17 0.61
C ALA A 26 -18.29 -3.84 2.11
N GLY A 27 -17.41 -2.90 2.48
CA GLY A 27 -17.16 -2.51 3.87
C GLY A 27 -16.24 -3.44 4.66
N GLU A 28 -15.81 -4.57 4.10
CA GLU A 28 -14.84 -5.43 4.78
C GLU A 28 -13.42 -4.86 4.76
N ARG A 29 -12.75 -4.92 5.91
CA ARG A 29 -11.34 -4.53 6.02
C ARG A 29 -10.43 -5.53 5.29
N LEU A 30 -9.63 -5.02 4.36
CA LEU A 30 -8.70 -5.81 3.53
C LEU A 30 -7.37 -6.06 4.23
N ILE A 31 -6.63 -4.99 4.48
CA ILE A 31 -5.26 -4.99 5.00
C ILE A 31 -4.96 -3.63 5.61
N GLU A 32 -4.18 -3.60 6.68
CA GLU A 32 -3.59 -2.36 7.21
C GLU A 32 -2.38 -1.96 6.37
N TYR A 33 -2.27 -0.68 6.00
CA TYR A 33 -1.06 -0.17 5.35
C TYR A 33 0.05 0.01 6.38
N LYS A 34 1.00 -0.93 6.42
CA LYS A 34 2.12 -0.88 7.36
C LYS A 34 3.33 -0.17 6.78
N GLY A 35 4.09 0.47 7.66
CA GLY A 35 5.35 1.14 7.35
C GLY A 35 5.87 1.92 8.56
N GLU A 36 6.99 2.60 8.38
CA GLU A 36 7.53 3.52 9.38
C GLU A 36 6.67 4.79 9.46
N VAL A 37 6.20 5.18 10.65
CA VAL A 37 5.54 6.48 10.84
C VAL A 37 6.61 7.55 11.03
N THR A 38 6.64 8.54 10.13
CA THR A 38 7.75 9.51 10.05
C THR A 38 7.27 10.84 9.47
N GLY A 39 8.17 11.83 9.37
CA GLY A 39 7.87 13.12 8.75
C GLY A 39 8.11 13.10 7.23
N TRP A 40 7.37 13.93 6.48
CA TRP A 40 7.48 14.07 5.02
C TRP A 40 8.91 14.23 4.51
N ARG A 41 9.72 15.10 5.15
CA ARG A 41 11.10 15.34 4.73
C ARG A 41 11.95 14.07 4.73
N ARG A 42 11.77 13.21 5.74
CA ARG A 42 12.52 11.95 5.90
C ARG A 42 12.06 10.90 4.89
N ALA A 43 10.75 10.77 4.69
CA ALA A 43 10.19 9.88 3.67
C ALA A 43 10.61 10.31 2.25
N ALA A 44 10.50 11.59 1.91
CA ALA A 44 10.85 12.12 0.60
C ALA A 44 12.35 11.96 0.26
N ALA A 45 13.24 12.07 1.25
CA ALA A 45 14.67 11.83 1.05
C ALA A 45 14.97 10.37 0.61
N ARG A 46 14.20 9.39 1.13
CA ARG A 46 14.34 7.96 0.77
C ARG A 46 13.72 7.64 -0.59
N GLN A 47 12.62 8.29 -0.92
CA GLN A 47 11.97 8.11 -2.23
C GLN A 47 12.86 8.53 -3.40
N ARG A 48 13.75 9.51 -3.20
CA ARG A 48 14.72 9.93 -4.23
C ARG A 48 15.73 8.84 -4.60
N SER A 49 15.97 7.85 -3.75
CA SER A 49 16.86 6.72 -4.04
C SER A 49 16.15 5.52 -4.69
N GLU A 50 14.82 5.44 -4.63
CA GLU A 50 14.04 4.36 -5.24
C GLU A 50 13.35 4.86 -6.51
N VAL A 51 13.93 4.55 -7.67
CA VAL A 51 13.35 4.97 -8.96
C VAL A 51 12.04 4.22 -9.21
N GLY A 52 10.92 4.95 -9.26
CA GLY A 52 9.67 4.49 -9.88
C GLY A 52 8.54 4.03 -8.95
N HIS A 53 8.71 4.02 -7.62
CA HIS A 53 7.65 3.65 -6.68
C HIS A 53 7.54 4.61 -5.51
N THR A 54 6.36 5.20 -5.28
CA THR A 54 6.06 5.96 -4.06
C THR A 54 5.24 5.12 -3.10
N PHE A 55 5.77 4.84 -1.92
CA PHE A 55 5.12 4.02 -0.88
C PHE A 55 4.78 4.85 0.36
N VAL A 56 4.26 6.07 0.16
CA VAL A 56 4.02 7.02 1.25
C VAL A 56 2.53 7.32 1.36
N PHE A 57 1.94 7.14 2.54
CA PHE A 57 0.57 7.55 2.87
C PHE A 57 0.58 8.70 3.88
N GLY A 58 -0.18 9.76 3.60
CA GLY A 58 -0.36 10.89 4.51
C GLY A 58 -1.30 10.54 5.67
N LEU A 59 -0.97 11.03 6.87
CA LEU A 59 -1.82 10.98 8.06
C LEU A 59 -2.41 12.36 8.35
N SER A 60 -3.56 12.38 9.03
CA SER A 60 -4.29 13.62 9.36
C SER A 60 -3.52 14.55 10.30
N ASP A 61 -2.55 14.02 11.05
CA ASP A 61 -1.69 14.78 11.95
C ASP A 61 -0.42 15.35 11.27
N GLY A 62 -0.35 15.28 9.93
CA GLY A 62 0.77 15.79 9.14
C GLY A 62 1.97 14.86 9.05
N ARG A 63 1.95 13.70 9.71
CA ARG A 63 2.94 12.63 9.52
C ARG A 63 2.62 11.80 8.27
N VAL A 64 3.51 10.85 7.98
CA VAL A 64 3.30 9.86 6.93
C VAL A 64 3.63 8.45 7.40
N ILE A 65 3.02 7.46 6.76
CA ILE A 65 3.47 6.07 6.78
C ILE A 65 4.36 5.84 5.56
N ASP A 66 5.62 5.50 5.78
CA ASP A 66 6.59 5.12 4.74
C ASP A 66 6.66 3.58 4.63
N GLY A 67 5.93 3.03 3.67
CA GLY A 67 5.84 1.59 3.38
C GLY A 67 7.10 0.98 2.78
N SER A 68 8.13 1.77 2.46
CA SER A 68 9.44 1.27 2.03
C SER A 68 10.21 0.59 3.18
N LEU A 69 9.93 0.99 4.42
CA LEU A 69 10.59 0.47 5.63
C LEU A 69 9.57 -0.15 6.57
N GLY A 70 9.78 -1.42 6.94
CA GLY A 70 8.85 -2.14 7.82
C GLY A 70 7.46 -2.36 7.23
N GLY A 71 7.26 -2.09 5.93
CA GLY A 71 5.96 -2.23 5.28
C GLY A 71 5.58 -3.66 4.94
N ASN A 72 4.30 -3.84 4.62
CA ASN A 72 3.74 -5.12 4.18
C ASN A 72 3.32 -5.07 2.70
N SER A 73 2.57 -6.08 2.25
CA SER A 73 2.13 -6.17 0.85
C SER A 73 1.12 -5.09 0.43
N ALA A 74 0.56 -4.30 1.36
CA ALA A 74 -0.34 -3.19 1.04
C ALA A 74 0.32 -2.11 0.17
N ARG A 75 1.65 -2.00 0.22
CA ARG A 75 2.41 -1.09 -0.66
C ARG A 75 2.30 -1.40 -2.15
N PHE A 76 1.76 -2.57 -2.51
CA PHE A 76 1.50 -2.97 -3.89
C PHE A 76 0.03 -2.74 -4.31
N LEU A 77 -0.77 -2.03 -3.51
CA LEU A 77 -2.02 -1.46 -4.00
C LEU A 77 -1.69 -0.44 -5.08
N ASN A 78 -2.22 -0.63 -6.28
CA ASN A 78 -2.06 0.32 -7.36
C ASN A 78 -3.10 1.43 -7.25
N HIS A 79 -2.76 2.59 -7.79
CA HIS A 79 -3.70 3.68 -7.98
C HIS A 79 -4.66 3.37 -9.14
N ALA A 80 -5.93 3.76 -8.98
CA ALA A 80 -6.93 3.80 -10.03
C ALA A 80 -7.84 5.01 -9.80
N CYS A 81 -8.24 5.72 -10.87
CA CYS A 81 -9.21 6.82 -10.78
C CYS A 81 -10.62 6.34 -10.42
N ASP A 82 -10.96 5.10 -10.80
CA ASP A 82 -12.19 4.40 -10.41
C ASP A 82 -11.80 3.19 -9.54
N PRO A 83 -11.55 3.40 -8.23
CA PRO A 83 -11.03 2.35 -7.36
C PRO A 83 -12.12 1.41 -6.86
N ASN A 84 -11.71 0.22 -6.41
CA ASN A 84 -12.59 -0.75 -5.75
C ASN A 84 -12.31 -0.90 -4.25
N CYS A 85 -11.47 -0.04 -3.68
CA CYS A 85 -11.17 0.04 -2.25
C CYS A 85 -10.76 1.47 -1.86
N GLU A 86 -10.89 1.78 -0.58
CA GLU A 86 -10.58 3.09 0.00
C GLU A 86 -9.72 2.94 1.27
N ALA A 87 -9.08 4.04 1.68
CA ALA A 87 -8.20 4.13 2.84
C ALA A 87 -8.48 5.42 3.63
#